data_AF-A0A954HH22-F1
#
_entry.id   AF-A0A954HH22-F1
#
_cell.length_a   1.000
_cell.length_b   1.000
_cell.length_c   1.000
_cell.angle_alpha   90.00
_cell.angle_beta   90.00
_cell.angle_gamma   90.00
#
_symmetry.space_group_name_H-M   'P 1'
#
loop_
_entity.id
_entity.type
_entity.pdbx_description
1 polymer ?
#
loop_
_entity_poly.entity_id
_entity_poly.type
_entity_poly.pdbx_seq_one_letter_code
_entity_poly.pdbx_strand_id
1 'polypeptide(L)'
;LAWKNLCISAVYEPGSTFKPLVVARALDLKTIQPYDNLDCEHGAYRMGPRVLHDHHPYGFLSVSDVLVKSSNIGMAKIGESLGNEELYRLALDYGFGQPTGVELPGELTGLLRPYASWNQYSTGSIPMGQELAATPLQMITAHAVLANGGRRITPHLLKSAGTPQPQHVVVSQVVSPQNARWIVQSPLHDVVERGTGTKAKIEGLDVFGKTGTAQKYDAAAQEYSHSKHVCSFICGAPANDPQVLVLITVDEPQGGNAGGTVAAPIAANVLKESLQYLRPHQVVERPLEGSAQ
;
A
#
# COMPACT_ATOMS: atom_id res chain seq x y z
N LEU A 1 -24.88 4.35 7.97
CA LEU A 1 -23.46 3.96 8.06
C LEU A 1 -22.99 3.69 9.50
N ALA A 2 -23.49 4.39 10.52
CA ALA A 2 -23.01 4.31 11.91
C ALA A 2 -23.04 2.93 12.61
N TRP A 3 -23.76 1.93 12.08
CA TRP A 3 -23.87 0.59 12.67
C TRP A 3 -22.95 -0.46 12.01
N LYS A 4 -22.18 -0.08 10.99
CA LYS A 4 -21.27 -0.99 10.26
C LYS A 4 -19.82 -0.64 10.58
N ASN A 5 -19.01 -1.66 10.86
CA ASN A 5 -17.55 -1.50 10.91
C ASN A 5 -16.99 -1.51 9.48
N LEU A 6 -16.77 -0.33 8.91
CA LEU A 6 -16.33 -0.19 7.52
C LEU A 6 -14.93 -0.79 7.28
N CYS A 7 -14.09 -0.92 8.31
CA CYS A 7 -12.75 -1.50 8.18
C CYS A 7 -12.76 -2.96 7.73
N ILE A 8 -13.86 -3.68 8.00
CA ILE A 8 -14.04 -5.10 7.62
C ILE A 8 -15.21 -5.32 6.66
N SER A 9 -16.13 -4.36 6.55
CA SER A 9 -17.40 -4.52 5.82
C SER A 9 -17.59 -3.57 4.63
N ALA A 10 -16.56 -2.78 4.30
CA ALA A 10 -16.48 -2.03 3.05
C ALA A 10 -15.30 -2.52 2.22
N VAL A 11 -15.45 -2.48 0.89
CA VAL A 11 -14.40 -2.83 -0.06
C VAL A 11 -14.16 -1.67 -1.01
N TYR A 12 -12.91 -1.51 -1.44
CA TYR A 12 -12.51 -0.51 -2.41
C TYR A 12 -11.35 -1.05 -3.25
N GLU A 13 -11.17 -0.53 -4.46
CA GLU A 13 -9.95 -0.78 -5.22
C GLU A 13 -8.78 -0.09 -4.49
N PRO A 14 -7.70 -0.81 -4.13
CA PRO A 14 -6.61 -0.20 -3.35
C PRO A 14 -5.86 0.90 -4.11
N GLY A 15 -5.82 0.82 -5.44
CA GLY A 15 -4.97 1.66 -6.24
C GLY A 15 -3.50 1.57 -5.81
N SER A 16 -2.81 2.71 -5.81
CA SER A 16 -1.37 2.77 -5.62
C SER A 16 -0.82 2.24 -4.29
N THR A 17 -1.67 1.99 -3.27
CA THR A 17 -1.23 1.28 -2.06
C THR A 17 -0.92 -0.20 -2.32
N PHE A 18 -1.35 -0.78 -3.44
CA PHE A 18 -1.02 -2.17 -3.79
C PHE A 18 0.41 -2.34 -4.35
N LYS A 19 0.95 -1.28 -4.98
CA LYS A 19 2.23 -1.29 -5.71
C LYS A 19 3.41 -1.86 -4.90
N PRO A 20 3.62 -1.51 -3.63
CA PRO A 20 4.77 -2.01 -2.86
C PRO A 20 4.76 -3.53 -2.70
N LEU A 21 3.57 -4.13 -2.62
CA LEU A 21 3.40 -5.58 -2.50
C LEU A 21 3.90 -6.31 -3.76
N VAL A 22 3.61 -5.71 -4.92
CA VAL A 22 4.00 -6.21 -6.25
C VAL A 22 5.50 -6.09 -6.46
N VAL A 23 6.09 -4.95 -6.12
CA VAL A 23 7.54 -4.75 -6.20
C VAL A 23 8.26 -5.74 -5.29
N ALA A 24 7.78 -5.96 -4.06
CA ALA A 24 8.35 -6.93 -3.14
C ALA A 24 8.40 -8.36 -3.75
N ARG A 25 7.32 -8.79 -4.41
CA ARG A 25 7.27 -10.11 -5.07
C ARG A 25 8.23 -10.19 -6.26
N ALA A 26 8.28 -9.16 -7.10
CA ALA A 26 9.18 -9.12 -8.26
C ALA A 26 10.65 -9.19 -7.85
N LEU A 27 11.02 -8.56 -6.73
CA LEU A 27 12.35 -8.66 -6.15
C LEU A 27 12.65 -10.06 -5.61
N ASP A 28 11.71 -10.70 -4.93
CA ASP A 28 11.87 -12.05 -4.41
C ASP A 28 12.04 -13.09 -5.53
N LEU A 29 11.29 -12.93 -6.62
CA LEU A 29 11.43 -13.75 -7.82
C LEU A 29 12.60 -13.32 -8.72
N LYS A 30 13.30 -12.24 -8.36
CA LYS A 30 14.44 -11.67 -9.09
C LYS A 30 14.11 -11.31 -10.54
N THR A 31 12.83 -11.04 -10.85
CA THR A 31 12.42 -10.53 -12.18
C THR A 31 12.84 -9.07 -12.36
N ILE A 32 13.12 -8.38 -11.25
CA ILE A 32 13.73 -7.05 -11.19
C ILE A 32 14.76 -7.00 -10.04
N GLN A 33 15.60 -5.97 -10.05
CA GLN A 33 16.52 -5.59 -8.98
C GLN A 33 16.21 -4.18 -8.45
N PRO A 34 16.58 -3.86 -7.19
CA PRO A 34 16.29 -2.57 -6.55
C PRO A 34 16.67 -1.31 -7.35
N TYR A 35 17.73 -1.40 -8.16
CA TYR A 35 18.31 -0.28 -8.90
C TYR A 35 18.16 -0.42 -10.41
N ASP A 36 17.35 -1.38 -10.88
CA ASP A 36 17.02 -1.46 -12.30
C ASP A 36 16.31 -0.18 -12.73
N ASN A 37 16.64 0.29 -13.92
CA ASN A 37 16.00 1.45 -14.53
C ASN A 37 14.93 0.97 -15.53
N LEU A 38 13.71 1.44 -15.33
CA LEU A 38 12.56 1.14 -16.15
C LEU A 38 12.18 2.38 -16.96
N ASP A 39 12.12 2.24 -18.28
CA ASP A 39 11.60 3.28 -19.14
C ASP A 39 10.09 3.45 -18.89
N CYS A 40 9.65 4.63 -18.46
CA CYS A 40 8.24 4.95 -18.28
C CYS A 40 7.60 5.61 -19.52
N GLU A 41 8.25 5.50 -20.68
CA GLU A 41 7.70 5.80 -22.02
C GLU A 41 7.19 7.24 -22.14
N HIS A 42 7.86 8.16 -21.42
CA HIS A 42 7.48 9.57 -21.35
C HIS A 42 6.00 9.79 -21.02
N GLY A 43 5.42 8.89 -20.20
CA GLY A 43 4.05 9.00 -19.67
C GLY A 43 2.94 8.40 -20.52
N ALA A 44 3.24 7.70 -21.61
CA ALA A 44 2.24 6.98 -22.40
C ALA A 44 2.75 5.62 -22.89
N TYR A 45 2.21 4.54 -22.34
CA TYR A 45 2.61 3.17 -22.70
C TYR A 45 1.44 2.41 -23.33
N ARG A 46 1.65 1.87 -24.53
CA ARG A 46 0.61 1.13 -25.27
C ARG A 46 0.67 -0.36 -24.96
N MET A 47 -0.38 -0.87 -24.34
CA MET A 47 -0.62 -2.29 -24.09
C MET A 47 -1.74 -2.78 -25.00
N GLY A 48 -1.39 -3.20 -26.22
CA GLY A 48 -2.35 -3.52 -27.27
C GLY A 48 -3.24 -2.30 -27.63
N PRO A 49 -4.58 -2.42 -27.57
CA PRO A 49 -5.48 -1.29 -27.82
C PRO A 49 -5.58 -0.30 -26.63
N ARG A 50 -5.13 -0.69 -25.43
CA ARG A 50 -5.17 0.18 -24.24
C ARG A 50 -3.90 1.03 -24.17
N VAL A 51 -4.05 2.29 -23.77
CA VAL A 51 -2.91 3.16 -23.42
C VAL A 51 -2.97 3.44 -21.92
N LEU A 52 -1.87 3.15 -21.23
CA LEU A 52 -1.64 3.53 -19.84
C LEU A 52 -0.94 4.88 -19.78
N HIS A 53 -1.36 5.68 -18.80
CA HIS A 53 -0.81 7.01 -18.57
C HIS A 53 -0.27 7.14 -17.15
N ASP A 54 0.88 7.80 -17.06
CA ASP A 54 1.34 8.38 -15.81
C ASP A 54 0.80 9.80 -15.66
N HIS A 55 0.76 10.29 -14.42
CA HIS A 55 0.38 11.68 -14.11
C HIS A 55 1.45 12.69 -14.57
N HIS A 56 2.68 12.23 -14.84
CA HIS A 56 3.78 13.02 -15.41
C HIS A 56 4.54 12.21 -16.46
N PRO A 57 5.17 12.87 -17.46
CA PRO A 57 5.88 12.22 -18.55
C PRO A 57 7.26 11.73 -18.12
N TYR A 58 7.30 10.74 -17.23
CA TYR A 58 8.55 10.17 -16.74
C TYR A 58 9.28 9.41 -17.84
N GLY A 59 10.60 9.62 -17.95
CA GLY A 59 11.48 8.76 -18.73
C GLY A 59 11.91 7.55 -17.89
N PHE A 60 13.21 7.29 -17.81
CA PHE A 60 13.74 6.24 -16.96
C PHE A 60 13.54 6.56 -15.47
N LEU A 61 12.99 5.60 -14.73
CA LEU A 61 12.89 5.61 -13.27
C LEU A 61 13.56 4.35 -12.72
N SER A 62 14.29 4.49 -11.60
CA SER A 62 14.69 3.33 -10.82
C SER A 62 13.46 2.60 -10.26
N VAL A 63 13.56 1.31 -9.93
CA VAL A 63 12.45 0.58 -9.25
C VAL A 63 12.01 1.30 -7.97
N SER A 64 12.94 1.89 -7.23
CA SER A 64 12.61 2.75 -6.08
C SER A 64 11.77 3.95 -6.50
N ASP A 65 12.20 4.69 -7.53
CA ASP A 65 11.49 5.87 -8.01
C ASP A 65 10.13 5.55 -8.64
N VAL A 66 9.92 4.36 -9.18
CA VAL A 66 8.59 3.90 -9.61
C VAL A 66 7.60 3.93 -8.44
N LEU A 67 8.01 3.55 -7.23
CA LEU A 67 7.17 3.65 -6.03
C LEU A 67 7.08 5.09 -5.49
N VAL A 68 8.20 5.82 -5.46
CA VAL A 68 8.26 7.21 -4.97
C VAL A 68 7.38 8.15 -5.78
N LYS A 69 7.48 8.04 -7.11
CA LYS A 69 6.65 8.80 -8.06
C LYS A 69 5.31 8.13 -8.29
N SER A 70 5.14 6.87 -7.88
CA SER A 70 3.91 6.12 -8.09
C SER A 70 3.56 5.96 -9.57
N SER A 71 4.56 5.71 -10.43
CA SER A 71 4.36 5.46 -11.87
C SER A 71 3.46 4.24 -12.08
N ASN A 72 2.42 4.39 -12.89
CA ASN A 72 1.54 3.34 -13.39
C ASN A 72 2.22 2.53 -14.48
N ILE A 73 2.95 3.19 -15.37
CA ILE A 73 3.68 2.54 -16.47
C ILE A 73 4.79 1.64 -15.94
N GLY A 74 5.61 2.14 -15.01
CA GLY A 74 6.65 1.32 -14.36
C GLY A 74 6.06 0.09 -13.67
N MET A 75 4.90 0.23 -13.02
CA MET A 75 4.22 -0.90 -12.39
C MET A 75 3.62 -1.90 -13.40
N ALA A 76 3.11 -1.43 -14.53
CA ALA A 76 2.64 -2.31 -15.59
C ALA A 76 3.79 -3.15 -16.15
N LYS A 77 4.96 -2.55 -16.39
CA LYS A 77 6.17 -3.28 -16.83
C LYS A 77 6.67 -4.29 -15.79
N ILE A 78 6.63 -3.93 -14.50
CA ILE A 78 6.91 -4.89 -13.42
C ILE A 78 5.88 -6.04 -13.42
N GLY A 79 4.61 -5.73 -13.63
CA GLY A 79 3.54 -6.74 -13.77
C GLY A 79 3.73 -7.67 -14.96
N GLU A 80 4.15 -7.15 -16.11
CA GLU A 80 4.50 -7.94 -17.30
C GLU A 80 5.66 -8.90 -17.01
N SER A 81 6.67 -8.46 -16.23
CA SER A 81 7.79 -9.33 -15.82
C SER A 81 7.37 -10.51 -14.93
N LEU A 82 6.28 -10.34 -14.17
CA LEU A 82 5.72 -11.37 -13.28
C LEU A 82 4.74 -12.29 -14.01
N GLY A 83 3.90 -11.71 -14.88
CA GLY A 83 2.77 -12.40 -15.50
C GLY A 83 1.57 -12.57 -14.56
N ASN A 84 0.40 -12.89 -15.15
CA ASN A 84 -0.86 -13.00 -14.41
C ASN A 84 -0.84 -14.10 -13.34
N GLU A 85 -0.16 -15.22 -13.60
CA GLU A 85 -0.12 -16.35 -12.67
C GLU A 85 0.53 -15.95 -11.35
N GLU A 86 1.69 -15.29 -11.42
CA GLU A 86 2.40 -14.82 -10.22
C GLU A 86 1.70 -13.64 -9.56
N LEU A 87 1.08 -12.74 -10.32
CA LEU A 87 0.26 -11.67 -9.75
C LEU A 87 -0.96 -12.22 -8.98
N TYR A 88 -1.58 -13.29 -9.48
CA TYR A 88 -2.69 -13.96 -8.78
C TYR A 88 -2.19 -14.69 -7.52
N ARG A 89 -1.08 -15.42 -7.60
CA ARG A 89 -0.44 -16.06 -6.43
C ARG A 89 -0.07 -15.04 -5.36
N LEU A 90 0.54 -13.92 -5.76
CA LEU A 90 0.84 -12.80 -4.88
C LEU A 90 -0.41 -12.35 -4.12
N ALA A 91 -1.53 -12.12 -4.82
CA ALA A 91 -2.75 -11.67 -4.17
C ALA A 91 -3.22 -12.67 -3.09
N LEU A 92 -3.15 -13.97 -3.37
CA LEU A 92 -3.50 -15.02 -2.40
C LEU A 92 -2.52 -15.09 -1.23
N ASP A 93 -1.22 -15.00 -1.49
CA ASP A 93 -0.16 -15.06 -0.47
C ASP A 93 -0.32 -13.94 0.56
N TYR A 94 -0.65 -12.72 0.11
CA TYR A 94 -0.99 -11.59 0.98
C TYR A 94 -2.40 -11.68 1.61
N GLY A 95 -3.26 -12.59 1.17
CA GLY A 95 -4.57 -12.87 1.78
C GLY A 95 -5.77 -12.18 1.14
N PHE A 96 -5.62 -11.62 -0.05
CA PHE A 96 -6.73 -11.02 -0.78
C PHE A 96 -7.70 -12.09 -1.29
N GLY A 97 -9.00 -11.77 -1.29
CA GLY A 97 -10.06 -12.72 -1.66
C GLY A 97 -10.43 -13.70 -0.54
N GLN A 98 -9.84 -13.58 0.65
CA GLN A 98 -10.08 -14.46 1.80
C GLN A 98 -10.32 -13.62 3.07
N PRO A 99 -11.09 -14.12 4.05
CA PRO A 99 -11.17 -13.49 5.38
C PRO A 99 -9.78 -13.39 6.01
N THR A 100 -9.50 -12.32 6.73
CA THR A 100 -8.24 -12.19 7.49
C THR A 100 -8.21 -13.09 8.71
N GLY A 101 -9.39 -13.48 9.23
CA GLY A 101 -9.52 -14.32 10.42
C GLY A 101 -9.61 -13.51 11.72
N VAL A 102 -9.81 -12.20 11.64
CA VAL A 102 -10.08 -11.36 12.81
C VAL A 102 -11.35 -11.82 13.54
N GLU A 103 -11.40 -11.65 14.85
CA GLU A 103 -12.52 -12.11 15.68
C GLU A 103 -13.74 -11.18 15.64
N LEU A 104 -14.08 -10.69 14.43
CA LEU A 104 -15.20 -9.77 14.21
C LEU A 104 -16.23 -10.38 13.25
N PRO A 105 -17.53 -10.30 13.57
CA PRO A 105 -18.57 -10.77 12.66
C PRO A 105 -18.71 -9.83 11.45
N GLY A 106 -19.08 -10.40 10.30
CA GLY A 106 -19.38 -9.63 9.09
C GLY A 106 -18.17 -9.15 8.31
N GLU A 107 -17.02 -9.81 8.48
CA GLU A 107 -15.85 -9.59 7.63
C GLU A 107 -16.15 -9.99 6.17
N LEU A 108 -15.91 -9.05 5.25
CA LEU A 108 -15.93 -9.30 3.82
C LEU A 108 -14.57 -9.80 3.35
N THR A 109 -14.59 -10.61 2.29
CA THR A 109 -13.38 -11.21 1.70
C THR A 109 -12.70 -10.33 0.64
N GLY A 110 -13.24 -9.14 0.36
CA GLY A 110 -12.84 -8.35 -0.80
C GLY A 110 -13.44 -8.90 -2.10
N LEU A 111 -12.81 -8.55 -3.22
CA LEU A 111 -13.11 -9.06 -4.55
C LEU A 111 -11.80 -9.38 -5.27
N LEU A 112 -11.53 -10.66 -5.45
CA LEU A 112 -10.46 -11.16 -6.31
C LEU A 112 -11.10 -12.07 -7.35
N ARG A 113 -11.11 -11.65 -8.62
CA ARG A 113 -11.74 -12.46 -9.67
C ARG A 113 -10.94 -13.74 -9.88
N PRO A 114 -11.59 -14.89 -10.19
CA PRO A 114 -10.89 -16.14 -10.44
C PRO A 114 -9.83 -15.99 -11.53
N TYR A 115 -8.68 -16.63 -11.37
CA TYR A 115 -7.55 -16.54 -12.30
C TYR A 115 -7.95 -16.78 -13.78
N ALA A 116 -8.84 -17.74 -14.04
CA ALA A 116 -9.33 -18.05 -15.39
C ALA A 116 -10.07 -16.90 -16.10
N SER A 117 -10.48 -15.86 -15.36
CA SER A 117 -11.10 -14.65 -15.91
C SER A 117 -10.10 -13.53 -16.23
N TRP A 118 -8.83 -13.69 -15.87
CA TRP A 118 -7.80 -12.70 -16.11
C TRP A 118 -7.34 -12.76 -17.56
N ASN A 119 -7.02 -11.60 -18.11
CA ASN A 119 -6.58 -11.48 -19.50
C ASN A 119 -5.28 -10.67 -19.56
N GLN A 120 -4.77 -10.42 -20.77
CA GLN A 120 -3.52 -9.68 -20.98
C GLN A 120 -3.54 -8.23 -20.45
N TYR A 121 -4.71 -7.65 -20.13
CA TYR A 121 -4.79 -6.31 -19.55
C TYR A 121 -4.72 -6.33 -18.02
N SER A 122 -5.02 -7.46 -17.40
CA SER A 122 -4.90 -7.64 -15.94
C SER A 122 -3.46 -7.49 -15.48
N THR A 123 -2.46 -7.86 -16.30
CA THR A 123 -1.03 -7.65 -16.02
C THR A 123 -0.67 -6.16 -15.91
N GLY A 124 -1.42 -5.28 -16.56
CA GLY A 124 -1.26 -3.83 -16.42
C GLY A 124 -2.07 -3.26 -15.26
N SER A 125 -3.31 -3.70 -15.07
CA SER A 125 -4.24 -3.17 -14.05
C SER A 125 -3.92 -3.58 -12.62
N ILE A 126 -3.71 -4.87 -12.39
CA ILE A 126 -3.55 -5.46 -11.05
C ILE A 126 -2.35 -4.86 -10.31
N PRO A 127 -1.16 -4.68 -10.94
CA PRO A 127 -0.02 -4.05 -10.28
C PRO A 127 -0.29 -2.64 -9.76
N MET A 128 -1.23 -1.93 -10.40
CA MET A 128 -1.64 -0.59 -10.01
C MET A 128 -2.73 -0.58 -8.94
N GLY A 129 -3.22 -1.75 -8.53
CA GLY A 129 -4.30 -1.92 -7.56
C GLY A 129 -5.71 -1.73 -8.14
N GLN A 130 -5.89 -1.99 -9.44
CA GLN A 130 -7.19 -2.04 -10.13
C GLN A 130 -7.59 -3.48 -10.42
N GLU A 131 -8.85 -3.74 -10.78
CA GLU A 131 -9.41 -5.09 -11.05
C GLU A 131 -9.49 -6.01 -9.81
N LEU A 132 -9.18 -5.50 -8.62
CA LEU A 132 -9.38 -6.16 -7.34
C LEU A 132 -9.91 -5.15 -6.31
N ALA A 133 -10.70 -5.62 -5.36
CA ALA A 133 -11.14 -4.82 -4.23
C ALA A 133 -10.73 -5.49 -2.91
N ALA A 134 -10.35 -4.68 -1.93
CA ALA A 134 -9.93 -5.16 -0.62
C ALA A 134 -10.64 -4.40 0.49
N THR A 135 -10.79 -5.02 1.64
CA THR A 135 -11.17 -4.30 2.86
C THR A 135 -9.98 -3.47 3.37
N PRO A 136 -10.22 -2.38 4.12
CA PRO A 136 -9.14 -1.68 4.82
C PRO A 136 -8.30 -2.62 5.70
N LEU A 137 -8.92 -3.59 6.36
CA LEU A 137 -8.22 -4.57 7.19
C LEU A 137 -7.29 -5.49 6.36
N GLN A 138 -7.72 -5.97 5.19
CA GLN A 138 -6.83 -6.72 4.29
C GLN A 138 -5.63 -5.87 3.85
N MET A 139 -5.86 -4.60 3.50
CA MET A 139 -4.79 -3.70 3.04
C MET A 139 -3.75 -3.40 4.11
N ILE A 140 -4.17 -3.13 5.35
CA ILE A 140 -3.22 -2.89 6.44
C ILE A 140 -2.50 -4.18 6.86
N THR A 141 -3.18 -5.33 6.83
CA THR A 141 -2.56 -6.64 7.08
C THR A 141 -1.51 -6.98 6.03
N ALA A 142 -1.76 -6.68 4.75
CA ALA A 142 -0.79 -6.87 3.68
C ALA A 142 0.45 -5.98 3.84
N HIS A 143 0.31 -4.74 4.34
CA HIS A 143 1.47 -3.90 4.66
C HIS A 143 2.17 -4.32 5.94
N ALA A 144 1.48 -4.94 6.89
CA ALA A 144 2.09 -5.54 8.07
C ALA A 144 3.09 -6.63 7.69
N VAL A 145 2.87 -7.36 6.59
CA VAL A 145 3.85 -8.28 6.01
C VAL A 145 5.16 -7.55 5.70
N LEU A 146 5.11 -6.40 5.01
CA LEU A 146 6.31 -5.62 4.70
C LEU A 146 6.99 -5.09 5.97
N ALA A 147 6.19 -4.56 6.90
CA ALA A 147 6.69 -3.96 8.13
C ALA A 147 7.31 -4.97 9.12
N ASN A 148 6.85 -6.22 9.14
CA ASN A 148 7.28 -7.22 10.13
C ASN A 148 8.34 -8.22 9.63
N GLY A 149 9.03 -7.89 8.55
CA GLY A 149 10.08 -8.73 7.96
C GLY A 149 9.56 -9.82 7.02
N GLY A 150 8.41 -9.60 6.38
CA GLY A 150 7.87 -10.43 5.31
C GLY A 150 6.93 -11.54 5.77
N ARG A 151 6.45 -11.51 7.02
CA ARG A 151 5.61 -12.55 7.62
C ARG A 151 4.14 -12.16 7.61
N ARG A 152 3.28 -13.01 7.05
CA ARG A 152 1.84 -12.84 7.21
C ARG A 152 1.40 -13.33 8.58
N ILE A 153 0.67 -12.50 9.29
CA ILE A 153 0.09 -12.80 10.60
C ILE A 153 -1.43 -12.61 10.53
N THR A 154 -2.15 -13.32 11.38
CA THR A 154 -3.58 -13.06 11.60
C THR A 154 -3.74 -11.80 12.46
N PRO A 155 -4.55 -10.81 12.05
CA PRO A 155 -4.87 -9.67 12.90
C PRO A 155 -5.83 -10.09 14.02
N HIS A 156 -5.56 -9.62 15.24
CA HIS A 156 -6.36 -9.95 16.42
C HIS A 156 -6.86 -8.68 17.11
N LEU A 157 -8.13 -8.64 17.50
CA LEU A 157 -8.67 -7.58 18.36
C LEU A 157 -8.63 -8.00 19.84
N LEU A 158 -8.75 -9.29 20.11
CA LEU A 158 -8.76 -9.83 21.46
C LEU A 158 -7.33 -10.10 21.95
N LYS A 159 -6.95 -9.46 23.07
CA LYS A 159 -5.60 -9.55 23.63
C LYS A 159 -5.27 -10.93 24.23
N SER A 160 -6.29 -11.68 24.65
CA SER A 160 -6.28 -13.08 25.14
C SER A 160 -7.55 -13.28 25.97
N ALA A 161 -8.25 -14.41 25.80
CA ALA A 161 -9.34 -14.83 26.68
C ALA A 161 -8.82 -15.75 27.80
N GLY A 162 -7.78 -15.35 28.51
CA GLY A 162 -7.23 -16.10 29.66
C GLY A 162 -6.36 -17.32 29.30
N THR A 163 -6.12 -17.58 28.01
CA THR A 163 -5.10 -18.53 27.53
C THR A 163 -3.77 -17.79 27.32
N PRO A 164 -2.60 -18.50 27.29
CA PRO A 164 -1.36 -17.89 26.81
C PRO A 164 -1.67 -17.21 25.47
N GLN A 165 -1.18 -15.97 25.29
CA GLN A 165 -1.52 -15.05 24.18
C GLN A 165 -1.88 -15.80 22.90
N PRO A 166 -2.89 -15.36 22.11
CA PRO A 166 -3.02 -15.86 20.75
C PRO A 166 -1.63 -15.73 20.14
N GLN A 167 -0.96 -16.87 19.94
CA GLN A 167 0.40 -16.88 19.44
C GLN A 167 0.34 -16.03 18.19
N HIS A 168 1.28 -15.11 17.98
CA HIS A 168 1.38 -14.43 16.70
C HIS A 168 1.51 -15.51 15.63
N VAL A 169 0.38 -15.99 15.09
CA VAL A 169 0.37 -17.18 14.24
C VAL A 169 0.90 -16.68 12.92
N VAL A 170 2.20 -16.91 12.72
CA VAL A 170 2.83 -16.70 11.44
C VAL A 170 2.18 -17.69 10.49
N VAL A 171 1.33 -17.18 9.61
CA VAL A 171 0.62 -17.97 8.60
C VAL A 171 1.62 -18.44 7.55
N SER A 172 2.50 -17.53 7.11
CA SER A 172 3.51 -17.80 6.08
C SER A 172 4.60 -16.72 6.02
N GLN A 173 5.73 -17.04 5.39
CA GLN A 173 6.72 -16.08 4.93
C GLN A 173 6.39 -15.71 3.47
N VAL A 174 5.87 -14.50 3.24
CA VAL A 174 5.38 -14.04 1.94
C VAL A 174 6.46 -13.28 1.17
N VAL A 175 7.28 -12.50 1.88
CA VAL A 175 8.38 -11.71 1.31
C VAL A 175 9.67 -12.07 2.01
N SER A 176 10.82 -12.09 1.33
CA SER A 176 12.10 -12.24 2.03
C SER A 176 12.33 -11.09 3.02
N PRO A 177 12.92 -11.35 4.21
CA PRO A 177 13.18 -10.28 5.18
C PRO A 177 14.04 -9.14 4.62
N GLN A 178 14.96 -9.45 3.69
CA GLN A 178 15.79 -8.46 3.02
C GLN A 178 14.96 -7.51 2.14
N ASN A 179 14.10 -8.05 1.27
CA ASN A 179 13.30 -7.23 0.37
C ASN A 179 12.19 -6.48 1.13
N ALA A 180 11.59 -7.08 2.16
CA ALA A 180 10.66 -6.41 3.05
C ALA A 180 11.29 -5.17 3.72
N ARG A 181 12.50 -5.32 4.29
CA ARG A 181 13.26 -4.19 4.85
C ARG A 181 13.60 -3.14 3.81
N TRP A 182 14.09 -3.55 2.64
CA TRP A 182 14.43 -2.61 1.57
C TRP A 182 13.21 -1.77 1.18
N ILE A 183 12.05 -2.39 0.93
CA ILE A 183 10.81 -1.69 0.57
C ILE A 183 10.43 -0.63 1.62
N VAL A 184 10.49 -0.97 2.90
CA VAL A 184 10.11 -0.08 4.01
C VAL A 184 11.13 1.06 4.18
N GLN A 185 12.42 0.73 4.25
CA GLN A 185 13.49 1.67 4.61
C GLN A 185 13.95 2.53 3.44
N SER A 186 13.64 2.15 2.20
CA SER A 186 14.02 2.91 1.00
C SER A 186 12.78 3.46 0.29
N PRO A 187 12.15 2.80 -0.71
CA PRO A 187 11.13 3.47 -1.52
C PRO A 187 9.94 4.00 -0.72
N LEU A 188 9.44 3.29 0.30
CA LEU A 188 8.31 3.78 1.09
C LEU A 188 8.67 4.94 2.03
N HIS A 189 9.89 4.96 2.56
CA HIS A 189 10.42 6.12 3.29
C HIS A 189 10.58 7.31 2.33
N ASP A 190 11.16 7.09 1.15
CA ASP A 190 11.35 8.11 0.13
C ASP A 190 10.04 8.69 -0.44
N VAL A 191 8.94 7.92 -0.43
CA VAL A 191 7.60 8.44 -0.75
C VAL A 191 7.24 9.60 0.18
N VAL A 192 7.59 9.51 1.46
CA VAL A 192 7.32 10.52 2.48
C VAL A 192 8.38 11.63 2.46
N GLU A 193 9.63 11.31 2.17
CA GLU A 193 10.69 12.34 2.14
C GLU A 193 10.65 13.23 0.91
N ARG A 194 10.38 12.66 -0.28
CA ARG A 194 10.51 13.36 -1.58
C ARG A 194 9.48 12.95 -2.64
N GLY A 195 8.50 12.13 -2.27
CA GLY A 195 7.52 11.56 -3.18
C GLY A 195 6.12 12.13 -3.03
N THR A 196 5.13 11.29 -3.30
CA THR A 196 3.71 11.68 -3.26
C THR A 196 3.15 11.84 -1.84
N GLY A 197 3.87 11.38 -0.81
CA GLY A 197 3.43 11.30 0.58
C GLY A 197 4.03 12.36 1.50
N THR A 198 4.61 13.44 0.98
CA THR A 198 5.38 14.42 1.79
C THR A 198 4.61 15.10 2.91
N LYS A 199 3.28 15.19 2.80
CA LYS A 199 2.43 15.68 3.89
C LYS A 199 2.32 14.75 5.10
N ALA A 200 2.88 13.53 5.02
CA ALA A 200 2.96 12.61 6.14
C ALA A 200 4.31 12.67 6.88
N LYS A 201 5.22 13.54 6.47
CA LYS A 201 6.51 13.71 7.14
C LYS A 201 6.29 14.23 8.57
N ILE A 202 6.92 13.56 9.54
CA ILE A 202 6.92 13.98 10.95
C ILE A 202 8.37 14.22 11.34
N GLU A 203 8.67 15.43 11.79
CA GLU A 203 10.03 15.79 12.20
C GLU A 203 10.54 14.86 13.32
N GLY A 204 11.77 14.36 13.14
CA GLY A 204 12.40 13.45 14.08
C GLY A 204 11.98 11.97 13.98
N LEU A 205 11.01 11.62 13.13
CA LEU A 205 10.57 10.24 12.91
C LEU A 205 10.81 9.77 11.48
N ASP A 206 11.39 8.59 11.32
CA ASP A 206 11.56 7.93 10.02
C ASP A 206 10.22 7.30 9.59
N VAL A 207 9.37 8.09 8.95
CA VAL A 207 8.05 7.64 8.48
C VAL A 207 8.17 7.01 7.09
N PHE A 208 7.56 5.85 6.91
CA PHE A 208 7.39 5.24 5.60
C PHE A 208 5.90 5.16 5.25
N GLY A 209 5.55 5.25 3.97
CA GLY A 209 4.15 5.13 3.58
C GLY A 209 3.89 5.15 2.08
N LYS A 210 2.62 5.01 1.72
CA LYS A 210 2.16 5.02 0.33
C LYS A 210 0.80 5.68 0.19
N THR A 211 0.71 6.58 -0.79
CA THR A 211 -0.58 7.15 -1.25
C THR A 211 -1.34 6.17 -2.13
N GLY A 212 -2.66 6.16 -1.98
CA GLY A 212 -3.62 5.58 -2.92
C GLY A 212 -4.65 6.61 -3.36
N THR A 213 -4.96 6.59 -4.65
CA THR A 213 -6.11 7.29 -5.23
C THR A 213 -6.72 6.30 -6.21
N ALA A 214 -7.93 5.84 -5.91
CA ALA A 214 -8.64 4.88 -6.74
C ALA A 214 -9.96 5.47 -7.22
N GLN A 215 -10.14 5.56 -8.52
CA GLN A 215 -11.41 6.00 -9.10
C GLN A 215 -12.48 4.94 -8.82
N LYS A 216 -13.71 5.39 -8.56
CA LYS A 216 -14.83 4.45 -8.43
C LYS A 216 -15.33 4.06 -9.81
N TYR A 217 -15.58 2.78 -10.01
CA TYR A 217 -16.24 2.29 -11.22
C TYR A 217 -17.73 2.67 -11.19
N ASP A 218 -18.20 3.34 -12.25
CA ASP A 218 -19.61 3.64 -12.46
C ASP A 218 -20.23 2.54 -13.33
N ALA A 219 -21.01 1.67 -12.70
CA ALA A 219 -21.64 0.55 -13.40
C ALA A 219 -22.69 1.00 -14.44
N ALA A 220 -23.29 2.18 -14.31
CA ALA A 220 -24.25 2.69 -15.28
C ALA A 220 -23.55 3.24 -16.52
N ALA A 221 -22.44 3.96 -16.33
CA ALA A 221 -21.64 4.51 -17.43
C ALA A 221 -20.63 3.52 -18.03
N GLN A 222 -20.38 2.38 -17.37
CA GLN A 222 -19.37 1.38 -17.75
C GLN A 222 -17.94 1.94 -17.84
N GLU A 223 -17.63 2.93 -16.99
CA GLU A 223 -16.33 3.60 -16.96
C GLU A 223 -15.95 3.99 -15.52
N TYR A 224 -14.68 4.32 -15.32
CA TYR A 224 -14.23 4.89 -14.05
C TYR A 224 -14.64 6.35 -13.94
N SER A 225 -15.22 6.72 -12.81
CA SER A 225 -15.65 8.10 -12.55
C SER A 225 -14.45 9.06 -12.55
N HIS A 226 -14.64 10.21 -13.19
CA HIS A 226 -13.68 11.31 -13.15
C HIS A 226 -13.73 12.13 -11.86
N SER A 227 -14.81 12.05 -11.10
CA SER A 227 -15.03 12.84 -9.88
C SER A 227 -15.06 11.99 -8.61
N LYS A 228 -15.61 10.78 -8.66
CA LYS A 228 -15.73 9.90 -7.49
C LYS A 228 -14.51 9.01 -7.35
N HIS A 229 -13.85 9.10 -6.20
CA HIS A 229 -12.64 8.36 -5.92
C HIS A 229 -12.51 8.11 -4.42
N VAL A 230 -11.76 7.08 -4.06
CA VAL A 230 -11.31 6.80 -2.69
C VAL A 230 -9.88 7.30 -2.57
N CYS A 231 -9.64 8.19 -1.60
CA CYS A 231 -8.30 8.63 -1.23
C CYS A 231 -7.81 7.78 -0.06
N SER A 232 -6.60 7.25 -0.13
CA SER A 232 -6.01 6.49 0.95
C SER A 232 -4.56 6.85 1.20
N PHE A 233 -4.12 6.65 2.44
CA PHE A 233 -2.73 6.69 2.81
C PHE A 233 -2.45 5.66 3.88
N ILE A 234 -1.46 4.82 3.63
CA ILE A 234 -0.94 3.88 4.61
C ILE A 234 0.47 4.29 5.00
N CYS A 235 0.76 4.31 6.29
CA CYS A 235 2.08 4.63 6.80
C CYS A 235 2.41 3.89 8.08
N GLY A 236 3.68 3.89 8.43
CA GLY A 236 4.17 3.43 9.71
C GLY A 236 5.48 4.10 10.09
N ALA A 237 5.87 3.87 11.33
CA ALA A 237 7.15 4.32 11.85
C ALA A 237 7.55 3.52 13.10
N PRO A 238 8.85 3.56 13.46
CA PRO A 238 9.97 3.99 12.61
C PRO A 238 10.24 3.04 11.45
N ALA A 239 10.79 3.50 10.32
CA ALA A 239 11.09 2.65 9.15
C ALA A 239 12.13 1.56 9.43
N ASN A 240 13.07 1.81 10.35
CA ASN A 240 14.10 0.85 10.73
C ASN A 240 13.62 -0.24 11.71
N ASP A 241 12.60 0.06 12.51
CA ASP A 241 11.98 -0.85 13.49
C ASP A 241 10.45 -0.58 13.57
N PRO A 242 9.65 -0.97 12.56
CA PRO A 242 8.24 -0.60 12.49
C PRO A 242 7.42 -1.06 13.70
N GLN A 243 6.83 -0.11 14.42
CA GLN A 243 6.02 -0.39 15.63
C GLN A 243 4.51 -0.20 15.40
N VAL A 244 4.15 0.78 14.58
CA VAL A 244 2.76 1.16 14.32
C VAL A 244 2.54 1.28 12.82
N LEU A 245 1.42 0.75 12.35
CA LEU A 245 0.87 1.01 11.03
C LEU A 245 -0.47 1.73 11.17
N VAL A 246 -0.71 2.71 10.29
CA VAL A 246 -1.96 3.46 10.19
C VAL A 246 -2.39 3.47 8.73
N LEU A 247 -3.64 3.08 8.48
CA LEU A 247 -4.31 3.25 7.20
C LEU A 247 -5.48 4.21 7.38
N ILE A 248 -5.48 5.28 6.60
CA ILE A 248 -6.64 6.17 6.46
C ILE A 248 -7.22 6.00 5.06
N THR A 249 -8.53 5.80 4.99
CA THR A 249 -9.32 5.78 3.75
C THR A 249 -10.41 6.83 3.85
N VAL A 250 -10.51 7.71 2.86
CA VAL A 250 -11.52 8.77 2.77
C VAL A 250 -12.31 8.55 1.49
N ASP A 251 -13.61 8.32 1.66
CA ASP A 251 -14.53 8.05 0.55
C ASP A 251 -15.11 9.36 0.01
N GLU A 252 -14.97 9.59 -1.30
CA GLU A 252 -15.49 10.77 -2.03
C GLU A 252 -15.23 12.12 -1.31
N PRO A 253 -13.96 12.46 -0.99
CA PRO A 253 -13.64 13.68 -0.28
C PRO A 253 -14.07 14.94 -1.05
N GLN A 254 -14.53 15.94 -0.31
CA GLN A 254 -14.81 17.28 -0.85
C GLN A 254 -13.56 18.15 -0.68
N GLY A 255 -13.08 18.81 -1.74
CA GLY A 255 -11.97 19.77 -1.67
C GLY A 255 -10.55 19.19 -1.85
N GLY A 256 -10.41 17.94 -2.28
CA GLY A 256 -9.12 17.35 -2.66
C GLY A 256 -9.31 16.01 -3.36
N ASN A 257 -8.39 15.63 -4.24
CA ASN A 257 -8.52 14.42 -5.08
C ASN A 257 -7.36 13.42 -4.98
N ALA A 258 -6.40 13.65 -4.09
CA ALA A 258 -5.21 12.82 -3.96
C ALA A 258 -5.05 12.28 -2.54
N GLY A 259 -4.73 10.99 -2.40
CA GLY A 259 -4.45 10.37 -1.09
C GLY A 259 -3.34 11.11 -0.32
N GLY A 260 -2.36 11.66 -1.03
CA GLY A 260 -1.27 12.47 -0.45
C GLY A 260 -1.70 13.83 0.09
N THR A 261 -2.81 14.40 -0.38
CA THR A 261 -3.31 15.69 0.11
C THR A 261 -4.40 15.54 1.15
N VAL A 262 -5.25 14.52 1.01
CA VAL A 262 -6.42 14.28 1.86
C VAL A 262 -6.08 13.35 3.03
N ALA A 263 -5.56 12.16 2.76
CA ALA A 263 -5.42 11.11 3.77
C ALA A 263 -4.07 11.15 4.50
N ALA A 264 -2.98 11.52 3.83
CA ALA A 264 -1.64 11.57 4.40
C ALA A 264 -1.49 12.42 5.68
N PRO A 265 -1.96 13.69 5.75
CA PRO A 265 -1.83 14.48 6.97
C PRO A 265 -2.66 13.91 8.14
N ILE A 266 -3.82 13.30 7.86
CA ILE A 266 -4.64 12.64 8.89
C ILE A 266 -3.89 11.42 9.44
N ALA A 267 -3.33 10.61 8.55
CA ALA A 267 -2.59 9.41 8.92
C ALA A 267 -1.35 9.75 9.76
N ALA A 268 -0.61 10.81 9.40
CA ALA A 268 0.55 11.26 10.16
C ALA A 268 0.19 11.76 11.56
N ASN A 269 -0.91 12.50 11.72
CA ASN A 269 -1.38 12.92 13.04
C ASN A 269 -1.72 11.70 13.92
N VAL A 270 -2.48 10.73 13.39
CA VAL A 270 -2.82 9.51 14.13
C VAL A 270 -1.57 8.69 14.47
N LEU A 271 -0.62 8.56 13.54
CA LEU A 271 0.64 7.86 13.76
C LEU A 271 1.48 8.53 14.86
N LYS A 272 1.62 9.86 14.83
CA LYS A 272 2.35 10.65 15.82
C LYS A 272 1.78 10.44 17.21
N GLU A 273 0.47 10.64 17.38
CA GLU A 273 -0.22 10.49 18.67
C GLU A 273 -0.13 9.04 19.20
N SER A 274 -0.27 8.05 18.31
CA SER A 274 -0.14 6.63 18.69
C SER A 274 1.27 6.30 19.19
N LEU A 275 2.31 6.79 18.52
CA LEU A 275 3.69 6.55 18.92
C LEU A 275 4.06 7.30 20.20
N GLN A 276 3.57 8.53 20.39
CA GLN A 276 3.75 9.27 21.64
C GLN A 276 3.10 8.54 22.81
N TYR A 277 1.91 7.97 22.63
CA TYR A 277 1.25 7.16 23.65
C TYR A 277 2.03 5.88 23.98
N LEU A 278 2.54 5.17 22.96
CA LEU A 278 3.26 3.91 23.16
C LEU A 278 4.70 4.10 23.69
N ARG A 279 5.35 5.22 23.35
CA ARG A 279 6.74 5.53 23.70
C ARG A 279 6.91 7.01 24.10
N PRO A 280 6.39 7.43 25.27
CA PRO A 280 6.41 8.83 25.69
C PRO A 280 7.81 9.45 25.85
N HIS A 281 8.87 8.63 25.88
CA HIS A 281 10.26 9.08 26.05
C HIS A 281 11.12 9.05 24.77
N GLN A 282 10.62 8.53 23.63
CA GLN A 282 11.38 8.49 22.37
C GLN A 282 11.00 9.60 21.38
N VAL A 283 9.85 10.26 21.57
CA VAL A 283 9.40 11.39 20.73
C VAL A 283 9.85 12.73 21.34
N VAL A 284 10.96 12.73 22.10
CA VAL A 284 11.59 13.96 22.55
C VAL A 284 12.25 14.57 21.31
N GLU A 285 11.77 15.75 20.93
CA GLU A 285 12.34 16.58 19.87
C GLU A 285 13.87 16.56 19.98
N ARG A 286 14.54 16.18 18.89
CA ARG A 286 15.99 16.44 18.79
C ARG A 286 16.15 17.94 19.04
N PRO A 287 17.00 18.38 20.00
CA PRO A 287 17.23 19.80 20.20
C PRO A 287 17.65 20.39 18.86
N LEU A 288 17.04 21.51 18.48
CA LEU A 288 17.52 22.33 17.37
C LEU A 288 19.01 22.59 17.63
N GLU A 289 19.90 21.95 16.88
CA GLU A 289 21.31 22.31 16.90
C GLU A 289 21.40 23.78 16.46
N GLY A 290 21.96 24.57 17.35
CA GLY A 290 21.71 25.99 17.42
C GLY A 290 22.23 26.77 16.21
N SER A 291 21.50 27.84 15.89
CA SER A 291 22.09 29.04 15.33
C SER A 291 23.14 29.62 16.29
N ALA A 292 24.41 29.29 16.05
CA ALA A 292 25.62 30.02 16.46
C ALA A 292 26.77 29.45 15.59
N GLN A 293 27.51 30.19 14.76
CA GLN A 293 27.85 31.61 14.68
C GLN A 293 27.83 32.09 13.22
#